data_AF-K1P2Z2-F1
#
_entry.id   AF-K1P2Z2-F1
#
_cell.length_a   1.000
_cell.length_b   1.000
_cell.length_c   1.000
_cell.angle_alpha   90.00
_cell.angle_beta   90.00
_cell.angle_gamma   90.00
#
_symmetry.space_group_name_H-M   'P 1'
#
loop_
_entity.id
_entity.type
_entity.pdbx_description
1 polymer ?
#
loop_
_entity_poly.entity_id
_entity_poly.type
_entity_poly.pdbx_seq_one_letter_code
_entity_poly.pdbx_strand_id
1 'polypeptide(L)'
;MKESFNVSSHDPKKMNFLTSEQALADYAVLIKHIKSSIPGSSQSKVIAFGGSYGGMLAAWFRMKYPNVVQGSLAASAPIWTFRKDADCDAFDRTVTGTFRKSSSTCVDNIKALWKTLNTTASQTGGLAKLSEMFHLCKPLKSADDVTTLKNWIVSALVYLAMVDYPYPSKFLAPLPAWPVKETCRPILTPLNGDNLIIGMAKAMNVFYNYTGSTSCFDIGSGDIPNLGISGWDYQSCTEMVAPSCSNGKTDMFEKSAWDFKEYTNGCLKNWKVKPDINWIETQYWGKNLSAASNIIFSNGLLDPWSSGGVLKSQSDSVVAILIPNGAHHLDLRGSNKADPADVIVMFFTTEYFCSLTCTLGWVDSYSVICDDCTGSWGTVAFETKKLSQPLQRDILNLESEEPVRVSSESRIKHADEEEDEYDIKCGDPPTMHCGHYNGSSHAMGQTWHLQCDPGCHLVGTGEITCLGVPDPFHHVAIWDSFQGMSKCEKNPINTIRSPPYLTNSGTEKEIQVQETETEDSVCLQPKKVGPCRGKLPRFYFNSKTKICEQFNYGGCKHNDNNFKTEEDCKDKCISN
;
A
#
# COMPACT_ATOMS: atom_id res chain seq x y z
N MET A 1 -27.25 20.59 27.14
CA MET A 1 -26.61 20.89 25.84
C MET A 1 -27.66 21.47 24.91
N LYS A 2 -27.82 22.79 24.87
CA LYS A 2 -28.73 23.51 23.95
C LYS A 2 -27.91 24.61 23.27
N GLU A 3 -27.16 24.18 22.28
CA GLU A 3 -26.65 24.94 21.13
C GLU A 3 -25.60 24.02 20.51
N SER A 4 -25.99 23.29 19.46
CA SER A 4 -25.03 22.67 18.56
C SER A 4 -24.07 23.75 18.06
N PHE A 5 -22.79 23.41 17.88
CA PHE A 5 -21.83 24.30 17.23
C PHE A 5 -22.48 24.82 15.95
N ASN A 6 -22.90 26.10 15.94
CA ASN A 6 -23.39 26.69 14.71
C ASN A 6 -22.15 27.02 13.87
N VAL A 7 -21.62 25.99 13.22
CA VAL A 7 -20.37 25.99 12.46
C VAL A 7 -20.40 26.99 11.29
N SER A 8 -21.58 27.49 10.93
CA SER A 8 -21.78 28.54 9.92
C SER A 8 -21.57 29.97 10.44
N SER A 9 -21.51 30.17 11.76
CA SER A 9 -21.51 31.51 12.34
C SER A 9 -20.19 32.26 12.25
N HIS A 10 -19.07 31.56 11.97
CA HIS A 10 -17.69 32.09 12.05
C HIS A 10 -17.42 32.88 13.35
N ASP A 11 -18.23 32.65 14.39
CA ASP A 11 -18.16 33.36 15.67
C ASP A 11 -17.15 32.65 16.57
N PRO A 12 -16.01 33.28 16.88
CA PRO A 12 -14.98 32.67 17.72
C PRO A 12 -15.51 32.20 19.06
N LYS A 13 -16.52 32.90 19.63
CA LYS A 13 -17.09 32.54 20.93
C LYS A 13 -17.86 31.22 20.90
N LYS A 14 -18.43 30.86 19.75
CA LYS A 14 -19.15 29.60 19.55
C LYS A 14 -18.22 28.47 19.16
N MET A 15 -17.10 28.79 18.50
CA MET A 15 -16.11 27.83 18.03
C MET A 15 -15.00 27.55 19.06
N ASN A 16 -14.91 28.31 20.16
CA ASN A 16 -13.85 28.19 21.17
C ASN A 16 -13.73 26.80 21.81
N PHE A 17 -14.79 25.98 21.78
CA PHE A 17 -14.77 24.61 22.31
C PHE A 17 -14.44 23.55 21.27
N LEU A 18 -14.24 23.93 20.00
CA LEU A 18 -13.83 23.00 18.94
C LEU A 18 -12.32 22.81 18.97
N THR A 19 -11.85 21.94 19.87
CA THR A 19 -10.44 21.55 19.99
C THR A 19 -10.30 20.03 20.08
N SER A 20 -9.10 19.54 19.79
CA SER A 20 -8.78 18.12 19.92
C SER A 20 -8.89 17.64 21.37
N GLU A 21 -8.49 18.43 22.37
CA GLU A 21 -8.57 18.06 23.79
C GLU A 21 -10.02 17.92 24.26
N GLN A 22 -10.91 18.81 23.81
CA GLN A 22 -12.34 18.72 24.13
C GLN A 22 -12.94 17.45 23.53
N ALA A 23 -12.61 17.12 22.27
CA ALA A 23 -13.04 15.86 21.66
C ALA A 23 -12.55 14.64 22.44
N LEU A 24 -11.29 14.63 22.88
CA LEU A 24 -10.74 13.54 23.71
C LEU A 24 -11.43 13.45 25.08
N ALA A 25 -11.75 14.60 25.70
CA ALA A 25 -12.49 14.64 26.96
C ALA A 25 -13.93 14.10 26.79
N ASP A 26 -14.60 14.43 25.69
CA ASP A 26 -15.91 13.91 25.35
C ASP A 26 -15.89 12.38 25.22
N TYR A 27 -14.89 11.82 24.54
CA TYR A 27 -14.72 10.37 24.45
C TYR A 27 -14.51 9.72 25.82
N ALA A 28 -13.69 10.33 26.69
CA ALA A 28 -13.46 9.82 28.04
C ALA A 28 -14.76 9.79 28.88
N VAL A 29 -15.52 10.88 28.85
CA VAL A 29 -16.79 10.99 29.59
C VAL A 29 -17.83 10.02 29.03
N LEU A 30 -17.92 9.90 27.70
CA LEU A 30 -18.83 8.97 27.04
C LEU A 30 -18.54 7.52 27.43
N ILE A 31 -17.27 7.09 27.39
CA ILE A 31 -16.89 5.73 27.77
C ILE A 31 -17.22 5.45 29.24
N LYS A 32 -16.95 6.42 30.13
CA LYS A 32 -17.33 6.30 31.54
C LYS A 32 -18.83 6.14 31.71
N HIS A 33 -19.62 6.92 30.96
CA HIS A 33 -21.08 6.82 30.97
C HIS A 33 -21.55 5.45 30.47
N ILE A 34 -21.05 4.98 29.31
CA ILE A 34 -21.35 3.66 28.76
C ILE A 34 -21.08 2.56 29.79
N LYS A 35 -19.90 2.58 30.41
CA LYS A 35 -19.50 1.61 31.45
C LYS A 35 -20.40 1.61 32.69
N SER A 36 -21.00 2.75 33.03
CA SER A 36 -21.95 2.87 34.14
C SER A 36 -23.38 2.52 33.78
N SER A 37 -23.75 2.72 32.51
CA SER A 37 -25.14 2.63 32.04
C SER A 37 -25.48 1.28 31.43
N ILE A 38 -24.52 0.58 30.84
CA ILE A 38 -24.74 -0.73 30.18
C ILE A 38 -24.36 -1.86 31.15
N PRO A 39 -25.32 -2.71 31.58
CA PRO A 39 -25.03 -3.86 32.44
C PRO A 39 -23.95 -4.76 31.82
N GLY A 40 -23.02 -5.24 32.65
CA GLY A 40 -21.91 -6.10 32.21
C GLY A 40 -20.70 -5.37 31.60
N SER A 41 -20.79 -4.06 31.34
CA SER A 41 -19.70 -3.31 30.67
C SER A 41 -18.68 -2.66 31.60
N SER A 42 -18.90 -2.68 32.92
CA SER A 42 -18.09 -1.92 33.89
C SER A 42 -16.61 -2.33 33.92
N GLN A 43 -16.31 -3.62 33.64
CA GLN A 43 -14.94 -4.15 33.59
C GLN A 43 -14.40 -4.30 32.16
N SER A 44 -15.23 -4.03 31.15
CA SER A 44 -14.84 -4.21 29.75
C SER A 44 -13.65 -3.33 29.40
N LYS A 45 -12.70 -3.92 28.70
CA LYS A 45 -11.57 -3.19 28.13
C LYS A 45 -12.02 -2.45 26.86
N VAL A 46 -11.37 -1.33 26.57
CA VAL A 46 -11.73 -0.44 25.46
C VAL A 46 -10.50 -0.24 24.60
N ILE A 47 -10.67 -0.41 23.29
CA ILE A 47 -9.67 -0.15 22.27
C ILE A 47 -10.19 0.98 21.36
N ALA A 48 -9.37 1.99 21.09
CA ALA A 48 -9.72 3.08 20.19
C ALA A 48 -9.31 2.76 18.76
N PHE A 49 -10.20 3.02 17.81
CA PHE A 49 -9.94 2.86 16.38
C PHE A 49 -10.17 4.20 15.70
N GLY A 50 -9.31 4.54 14.74
CA GLY A 50 -9.53 5.72 13.92
C GLY A 50 -8.65 5.74 12.68
N GLY A 51 -9.19 6.32 11.61
CA GLY A 51 -8.48 6.63 10.37
C GLY A 51 -8.20 8.14 10.28
N SER A 52 -7.09 8.54 9.67
CA SER A 52 -6.79 9.96 9.40
C SER A 52 -6.71 10.79 10.69
N TYR A 53 -7.36 11.96 10.75
CA TYR A 53 -7.55 12.72 12.00
C TYR A 53 -8.18 11.89 13.13
N GLY A 54 -9.11 10.98 12.81
CA GLY A 54 -9.64 10.03 13.79
C GLY A 54 -8.56 9.09 14.34
N GLY A 55 -7.58 8.71 13.52
CA GLY A 55 -6.43 7.92 13.94
C GLY A 55 -5.46 8.71 14.84
N MET A 56 -5.28 10.01 14.55
CA MET A 56 -4.54 10.92 15.44
C MET A 56 -5.23 10.98 16.81
N LEU A 57 -6.55 11.18 16.82
CA LEU A 57 -7.35 11.17 18.04
C LEU A 57 -7.25 9.82 18.77
N ALA A 58 -7.29 8.68 18.08
CA ALA A 58 -7.16 7.36 18.70
C ALA A 58 -5.79 7.19 19.40
N ALA A 59 -4.69 7.57 18.74
CA ALA A 59 -3.35 7.54 19.34
C ALA A 59 -3.26 8.49 20.55
N TRP A 60 -3.68 9.74 20.39
CA TRP A 60 -3.63 10.74 21.45
C TRP A 60 -4.53 10.39 22.63
N PHE A 61 -5.67 9.74 22.38
CA PHE A 61 -6.56 9.25 23.42
C PHE A 61 -5.88 8.18 24.27
N ARG A 62 -5.16 7.25 23.63
CA ARG A 62 -4.33 6.26 24.34
C ARG A 62 -3.20 6.92 25.12
N MET A 63 -2.55 7.94 24.58
CA MET A 63 -1.46 8.66 25.26
C MET A 63 -1.94 9.46 26.47
N LYS A 64 -3.11 10.11 26.38
CA LYS A 64 -3.62 11.03 27.41
C LYS A 64 -4.55 10.37 28.43
N TYR A 65 -5.27 9.32 28.04
CA TYR A 65 -6.24 8.62 28.88
C TYR A 65 -5.99 7.10 28.92
N PRO A 66 -4.78 6.62 29.25
CA PRO A 66 -4.46 5.19 29.27
C PRO A 66 -5.26 4.39 30.32
N ASN A 67 -5.86 5.08 31.30
CA ASN A 67 -6.78 4.51 32.28
C ASN A 67 -8.19 4.25 31.70
N VAL A 68 -8.55 4.91 30.60
CA VAL A 68 -9.85 4.76 29.93
C VAL A 68 -9.75 3.76 28.78
N VAL A 69 -8.71 3.89 27.94
CA VAL A 69 -8.49 3.07 26.74
C VAL A 69 -7.18 2.28 26.85
N GLN A 70 -7.23 0.98 26.58
CA GLN A 70 -6.12 0.04 26.79
C GLN A 70 -5.15 -0.04 25.61
N GLY A 71 -5.58 0.35 24.42
CA GLY A 71 -4.76 0.42 23.23
C GLY A 71 -5.47 1.16 22.10
N SER A 72 -4.75 1.45 21.03
CA SER A 72 -5.33 2.10 19.85
C SER A 72 -4.77 1.60 18.53
N LEU A 73 -5.63 1.46 17.53
CA LEU A 73 -5.25 1.38 16.13
C LEU A 73 -5.43 2.76 15.49
N ALA A 74 -4.30 3.40 15.18
CA ALA A 74 -4.20 4.71 14.55
C ALA A 74 -3.83 4.55 13.08
N ALA A 75 -4.84 4.33 12.23
CA ALA A 75 -4.64 4.04 10.83
C ALA A 75 -4.47 5.32 10.00
N SER A 76 -3.39 5.36 9.21
CA SER A 76 -2.99 6.50 8.38
C SER A 76 -3.08 7.83 9.14
N ALA A 77 -2.52 7.85 10.35
CA ALA A 77 -2.59 8.97 11.27
C ALA A 77 -1.34 9.86 11.14
N PRO A 78 -1.44 11.05 10.52
CA PRO A 78 -0.28 11.91 10.22
C PRO A 78 0.13 12.77 11.43
N ILE A 79 0.40 12.15 12.58
CA ILE A 79 0.67 12.86 13.85
C ILE A 79 1.95 13.72 13.81
N TRP A 80 2.85 13.52 12.84
CA TRP A 80 4.07 14.30 12.68
C TRP A 80 3.97 15.39 11.61
N THR A 81 2.83 15.52 10.90
CA THR A 81 2.59 16.62 9.96
C THR A 81 2.46 17.97 10.67
N PHE A 82 1.85 18.00 11.86
CA PHE A 82 1.49 19.23 12.57
C PHE A 82 2.65 19.73 13.46
N ARG A 83 3.80 19.89 12.84
CA ARG A 83 5.04 20.40 13.45
C ARG A 83 5.57 21.54 12.61
N LYS A 84 6.15 22.54 13.27
CA LYS A 84 6.75 23.69 12.57
C LYS A 84 7.88 23.29 11.60
N ASP A 85 8.60 22.22 11.91
CA ASP A 85 9.72 21.70 11.14
C ASP A 85 9.35 20.52 10.23
N ALA A 86 8.06 20.24 10.04
CA ALA A 86 7.60 19.23 9.11
C ALA A 86 8.04 19.57 7.68
N ASP A 87 8.41 18.55 6.92
CA ASP A 87 8.81 18.69 5.52
C ASP A 87 7.58 19.05 4.67
N CYS A 88 7.49 20.31 4.22
CA CYS A 88 6.25 20.84 3.65
C CYS A 88 5.89 20.26 2.28
N ASP A 89 6.85 19.72 1.51
CA ASP A 89 6.58 19.08 0.21
C ASP A 89 6.43 17.56 0.29
N ALA A 90 6.60 16.96 1.48
CA ALA A 90 6.55 15.52 1.62
C ALA A 90 5.22 14.92 1.15
N PHE A 91 4.11 15.61 1.43
CA PHE A 91 2.79 15.22 0.98
C PHE A 91 2.68 15.18 -0.55
N ASP A 92 3.03 16.28 -1.23
CA ASP A 92 2.94 16.42 -2.68
C ASP A 92 3.95 15.52 -3.41
N ARG A 93 5.12 15.31 -2.81
CA ARG A 93 6.11 14.33 -3.26
C ARG A 93 5.55 12.91 -3.22
N THR A 94 4.82 12.54 -2.17
CA THR A 94 4.15 11.23 -2.08
C THR A 94 3.01 11.11 -3.08
N VAL A 95 2.17 12.14 -3.28
CA VAL A 95 1.15 12.15 -4.36
C VAL A 95 1.81 11.87 -5.71
N THR A 96 2.90 12.57 -5.99
CA THR A 96 3.67 12.38 -7.22
C THR A 96 4.26 10.97 -7.33
N GLY A 97 4.74 10.40 -6.22
CA GLY A 97 5.21 9.02 -6.14
C GLY A 97 4.14 8.00 -6.49
N THR A 98 2.91 8.19 -5.98
CA THR A 98 1.76 7.32 -6.28
C THR A 98 1.40 7.36 -7.77
N PHE A 99 1.35 8.54 -8.39
CA PHE A 99 1.15 8.65 -9.84
C PHE A 99 2.32 8.05 -10.65
N ARG A 100 3.55 8.23 -10.18
CA ARG A 100 4.74 7.67 -10.84
C ARG A 100 4.75 6.14 -10.83
N LYS A 101 4.25 5.50 -9.78
CA LYS A 101 4.05 4.03 -9.74
C LYS A 101 3.11 3.55 -10.84
N SER A 102 2.16 4.37 -11.27
CA SER A 102 1.30 4.06 -12.42
C SER A 102 1.99 4.35 -13.76
N SER A 103 2.61 5.52 -13.93
CA SER A 103 3.36 5.89 -15.14
C SER A 103 4.21 7.14 -14.94
N SER A 104 5.50 7.07 -15.30
CA SER A 104 6.38 8.25 -15.35
C SER A 104 5.91 9.28 -16.39
N THR A 105 5.46 8.82 -17.56
CA THR A 105 4.94 9.71 -18.62
C THR A 105 3.70 10.47 -18.17
N CYS A 106 2.83 9.85 -17.38
CA CYS A 106 1.67 10.52 -16.77
C CYS A 106 2.12 11.69 -15.89
N VAL A 107 3.12 11.48 -15.04
CA VAL A 107 3.70 12.52 -14.18
C VAL A 107 4.36 13.63 -15.00
N ASP A 108 5.11 13.29 -16.05
CA ASP A 108 5.77 14.28 -16.92
C ASP A 108 4.76 15.15 -17.67
N ASN A 109 3.65 14.55 -18.13
CA ASN A 109 2.54 15.27 -18.74
C ASN A 109 1.85 16.21 -17.74
N ILE A 110 1.60 15.76 -16.50
CA ILE A 110 1.03 16.62 -15.45
C ILE A 110 1.97 17.79 -15.15
N LYS A 111 3.29 17.56 -15.07
CA LYS A 111 4.29 18.64 -14.92
C LYS A 111 4.25 19.64 -16.07
N ALA A 112 4.14 19.16 -17.31
CA ALA A 112 4.07 20.01 -18.51
C ALA A 112 2.74 20.77 -18.65
N LEU A 113 1.66 20.25 -18.04
CA LEU A 113 0.32 20.80 -18.13
C LEU A 113 0.28 22.24 -17.63
N TRP A 114 0.91 22.53 -16.49
CA TRP A 114 0.78 23.83 -15.84
C TRP A 114 1.27 24.98 -16.72
N LYS A 115 2.45 24.81 -17.32
CA LYS A 115 2.98 25.76 -18.30
C LYS A 115 2.08 25.85 -19.53
N THR A 116 1.52 24.73 -19.97
CA THR A 116 0.62 24.67 -21.13
C THR A 116 -0.67 25.44 -20.87
N LEU A 117 -1.29 25.29 -19.69
CA LEU A 117 -2.47 26.05 -19.27
C LEU A 117 -2.17 27.56 -19.22
N ASN A 118 -1.07 27.97 -18.58
CA ASN A 118 -0.69 29.38 -18.50
C ASN A 118 -0.43 29.98 -19.89
N THR A 119 0.25 29.23 -20.76
CA THR A 119 0.53 29.66 -22.14
C THR A 119 -0.75 29.83 -22.93
N THR A 120 -1.64 28.84 -22.91
CA THR A 120 -2.94 28.91 -23.60
C THR A 120 -3.79 30.05 -23.05
N ALA A 121 -3.87 30.23 -21.73
CA ALA A 121 -4.64 31.30 -21.10
C ALA A 121 -4.18 32.71 -21.53
N SER A 122 -2.88 32.89 -21.80
CA SER A 122 -2.31 34.18 -22.23
C SER A 122 -2.63 34.55 -23.69
N GLN A 123 -3.08 33.59 -24.50
CA GLN A 123 -3.40 33.81 -25.91
C GLN A 123 -4.78 34.45 -26.07
N THR A 124 -4.97 35.20 -27.16
CA THR A 124 -6.28 35.74 -27.54
C THR A 124 -7.29 34.60 -27.72
N GLY A 125 -8.41 34.64 -26.98
CA GLY A 125 -9.42 33.58 -26.98
C GLY A 125 -9.04 32.33 -26.16
N GLY A 126 -7.87 32.32 -25.52
CA GLY A 126 -7.35 31.19 -24.76
C GLY A 126 -8.22 30.76 -23.58
N LEU A 127 -8.77 31.73 -22.83
CA LEU A 127 -9.66 31.44 -21.70
C LEU A 127 -10.96 30.75 -22.13
N ALA A 128 -11.55 31.19 -23.26
CA ALA A 128 -12.75 30.55 -23.82
C ALA A 128 -12.43 29.12 -24.29
N LYS A 129 -11.28 28.94 -24.96
CA LYS A 129 -10.79 27.62 -25.38
C LYS A 129 -10.59 26.67 -24.21
N LEU A 130 -9.95 27.12 -23.12
CA LEU A 130 -9.81 26.31 -21.90
C LEU A 130 -11.17 25.95 -21.29
N SER A 131 -12.11 26.90 -21.26
CA SER A 131 -13.46 26.67 -20.74
C SER A 131 -14.19 25.57 -21.52
N GLU A 132 -14.05 25.58 -22.84
CA GLU A 132 -14.63 24.57 -23.73
C GLU A 132 -13.96 23.20 -23.55
N MET A 133 -12.63 23.14 -23.57
CA MET A 133 -11.89 21.88 -23.46
C MET A 133 -12.17 21.14 -22.13
N PHE A 134 -12.29 21.89 -21.03
CA PHE A 134 -12.68 21.33 -19.74
C PHE A 134 -14.20 21.23 -19.56
N HIS A 135 -15.04 21.64 -20.51
CA HIS A 135 -16.50 21.61 -20.37
C HIS A 135 -17.00 22.31 -19.10
N LEU A 136 -16.49 23.52 -18.84
CA LEU A 136 -16.82 24.28 -17.62
C LEU A 136 -18.24 24.86 -17.70
N CYS A 137 -18.98 24.84 -16.58
CA CYS A 137 -20.31 25.44 -16.51
C CYS A 137 -20.27 26.97 -16.62
N LYS A 138 -19.19 27.58 -16.11
CA LYS A 138 -18.94 29.02 -16.15
C LYS A 138 -17.64 29.26 -16.92
N PRO A 139 -17.63 30.15 -17.92
CA PRO A 139 -16.42 30.44 -18.68
C PRO A 139 -15.40 31.19 -17.80
N LEU A 140 -14.12 30.88 -18.00
CA LEU A 140 -13.00 31.59 -17.40
C LEU A 140 -12.94 33.02 -17.96
N LYS A 141 -12.73 34.01 -17.08
CA LYS A 141 -12.70 35.44 -17.44
C LYS A 141 -11.40 36.13 -17.05
N SER A 142 -10.63 35.53 -16.15
CA SER A 142 -9.46 36.14 -15.54
C SER A 142 -8.34 35.13 -15.27
N ALA A 143 -7.16 35.64 -14.93
CA ALA A 143 -6.06 34.80 -14.45
C ALA A 143 -6.41 34.08 -13.13
N ASP A 144 -7.25 34.68 -12.29
CA ASP A 144 -7.72 34.07 -11.04
C ASP A 144 -8.61 32.84 -11.31
N ASP A 145 -9.41 32.88 -12.37
CA ASP A 145 -10.20 31.71 -12.79
C ASP A 145 -9.28 30.57 -13.28
N VAL A 146 -8.16 30.89 -13.93
CA VAL A 146 -7.15 29.89 -14.33
C VAL A 146 -6.48 29.28 -13.10
N THR A 147 -6.17 30.10 -12.08
CA THR A 147 -5.68 29.60 -10.79
C THR A 147 -6.71 28.68 -10.13
N THR A 148 -7.99 29.03 -10.18
CA THR A 148 -9.10 28.20 -9.67
C THR A 148 -9.17 26.86 -10.41
N LEU A 149 -9.05 26.86 -11.75
CA LEU A 149 -8.99 25.64 -12.55
C LEU A 149 -7.80 24.76 -12.16
N LYS A 150 -6.60 25.34 -12.00
CA LYS A 150 -5.41 24.59 -11.58
C LYS A 150 -5.59 23.96 -10.20
N ASN A 151 -6.12 24.71 -9.23
CA ASN A 151 -6.41 24.20 -7.89
C ASN A 151 -7.47 23.08 -7.91
N TRP A 152 -8.47 23.19 -8.78
CA TRP A 152 -9.47 22.14 -8.99
C TRP A 152 -8.85 20.84 -9.56
N ILE A 153 -7.89 20.96 -10.49
CA ILE A 153 -7.13 19.80 -10.99
C ILE A 153 -6.27 19.19 -9.89
N VAL A 154 -5.50 20.01 -9.15
CA VAL A 154 -4.65 19.56 -8.03
C VAL A 154 -5.49 18.81 -7.00
N SER A 155 -6.67 19.32 -6.65
CA SER A 155 -7.57 18.69 -5.68
C SER A 155 -7.96 17.27 -6.09
N ALA A 156 -8.32 17.06 -7.36
CA ALA A 156 -8.61 15.71 -7.86
C ALA A 156 -7.39 14.79 -7.79
N LEU A 157 -6.22 15.26 -8.23
CA LEU A 157 -4.99 14.45 -8.20
C LEU A 157 -4.63 14.01 -6.78
N VAL A 158 -4.73 14.92 -5.80
CA VAL A 158 -4.51 14.61 -4.38
C VAL A 158 -5.53 13.59 -3.88
N TYR A 159 -6.83 13.81 -4.12
CA TYR A 159 -7.85 12.88 -3.63
C TYR A 159 -7.76 11.51 -4.28
N LEU A 160 -7.45 11.44 -5.56
CA LEU A 160 -7.22 10.18 -6.27
C LEU A 160 -6.08 9.38 -5.64
N ALA A 161 -4.96 10.03 -5.29
CA ALA A 161 -3.86 9.35 -4.59
C ALA A 161 -4.27 8.86 -3.19
N MET A 162 -5.05 9.65 -2.44
CA MET A 162 -5.56 9.23 -1.13
C MET A 162 -6.46 7.98 -1.22
N VAL A 163 -7.25 7.85 -2.28
CA VAL A 163 -8.25 6.77 -2.42
C VAL A 163 -7.91 5.80 -3.55
N ASP A 164 -6.61 5.58 -3.80
CA ASP A 164 -6.10 4.64 -4.81
C ASP A 164 -6.29 3.17 -4.39
N TYR A 165 -7.54 2.79 -4.16
CA TYR A 165 -7.93 1.48 -3.64
C TYR A 165 -7.97 0.43 -4.76
N PRO A 166 -7.73 -0.85 -4.42
CA PRO A 166 -7.69 -1.95 -5.39
C PRO A 166 -9.05 -2.39 -5.94
N TYR A 167 -10.14 -1.78 -5.45
CA TYR A 167 -11.52 -2.07 -5.84
C TYR A 167 -12.37 -0.80 -5.87
N PRO A 168 -13.53 -0.81 -6.56
CA PRO A 168 -14.40 0.36 -6.62
C PRO A 168 -14.84 0.81 -5.23
N SER A 169 -14.86 2.12 -5.01
CA SER A 169 -15.22 2.70 -3.72
C SER A 169 -16.05 3.96 -3.87
N LYS A 170 -16.77 4.34 -2.80
CA LYS A 170 -17.60 5.55 -2.74
C LYS A 170 -17.32 6.35 -1.46
N PHE A 171 -16.03 6.54 -1.15
CA PHE A 171 -15.63 7.26 0.08
C PHE A 171 -15.68 8.77 -0.12
N LEU A 172 -14.83 9.30 -1.01
CA LEU A 172 -14.86 10.71 -1.41
C LEU A 172 -15.74 10.90 -2.66
N ALA A 173 -15.51 10.11 -3.69
CA ALA A 173 -16.36 10.07 -4.87
C ALA A 173 -16.61 8.62 -5.25
N PRO A 174 -17.65 8.33 -6.05
CA PRO A 174 -17.74 7.05 -6.76
C PRO A 174 -16.54 6.92 -7.70
N LEU A 175 -15.67 5.95 -7.43
CA LEU A 175 -14.42 5.75 -8.15
C LEU A 175 -14.22 4.27 -8.52
N PRO A 176 -13.54 4.00 -9.65
CA PRO A 176 -13.17 2.64 -10.04
C PRO A 176 -12.10 2.05 -9.12
N ALA A 177 -11.76 0.78 -9.36
CA ALA A 177 -10.52 0.21 -8.84
C ALA A 177 -9.31 0.92 -9.45
N TRP A 178 -8.26 1.13 -8.66
CA TRP A 178 -7.02 1.81 -9.06
C TRP A 178 -7.26 3.13 -9.80
N PRO A 179 -7.98 4.08 -9.19
CA PRO A 179 -8.40 5.30 -9.87
C PRO A 179 -7.22 6.18 -10.35
N VAL A 180 -6.03 6.09 -9.75
CA VAL A 180 -4.83 6.77 -10.27
C VAL A 180 -4.45 6.21 -11.63
N LYS A 181 -4.49 4.88 -11.79
CA LYS A 181 -4.22 4.21 -13.07
C LYS A 181 -5.20 4.63 -14.15
N GLU A 182 -6.49 4.66 -13.82
CA GLU A 182 -7.52 5.09 -14.76
C GLU A 182 -7.39 6.58 -15.14
N THR A 183 -7.01 7.42 -14.17
CA THR A 183 -6.72 8.86 -14.40
C THR A 183 -5.53 9.04 -15.35
N CYS A 184 -4.51 8.20 -15.26
CA CYS A 184 -3.35 8.27 -16.14
C CYS A 184 -3.63 7.82 -17.58
N ARG A 185 -4.64 6.97 -17.84
CA ARG A 185 -4.90 6.38 -19.18
C ARG A 185 -4.94 7.39 -20.33
N PRO A 186 -5.62 8.55 -20.23
CA PRO A 186 -5.69 9.52 -21.32
C PRO A 186 -4.38 10.28 -21.58
N ILE A 187 -3.38 10.14 -20.69
CA ILE A 187 -2.11 10.89 -20.69
C ILE A 187 -0.89 9.96 -20.53
N LEU A 188 -0.96 8.74 -21.06
CA LEU A 188 0.13 7.74 -20.99
C LEU A 188 1.23 7.93 -22.04
N THR A 189 0.98 8.69 -23.10
CA THR A 189 1.97 9.02 -24.13
C THR A 189 2.46 10.45 -23.95
N PRO A 190 3.66 10.84 -24.42
CA PRO A 190 4.08 12.23 -24.37
C PRO A 190 3.12 13.14 -25.13
N LEU A 191 2.51 14.12 -24.45
CA LEU A 191 1.56 15.05 -25.04
C LEU A 191 2.08 16.48 -24.95
N ASN A 192 1.55 17.36 -25.82
CA ASN A 192 1.83 18.79 -25.81
C ASN A 192 0.61 19.59 -26.28
N GLY A 193 0.64 20.90 -26.01
CA GLY A 193 -0.37 21.85 -26.47
C GLY A 193 -1.79 21.40 -26.15
N ASP A 194 -2.67 21.45 -27.15
CA ASP A 194 -4.09 21.14 -26.98
C ASP A 194 -4.34 19.67 -26.60
N ASN A 195 -3.56 18.75 -27.15
CA ASN A 195 -3.72 17.31 -26.86
C ASN A 195 -3.47 17.01 -25.39
N LEU A 196 -2.51 17.71 -24.76
CA LEU A 196 -2.25 17.57 -23.33
C LEU A 196 -3.43 18.09 -22.49
N ILE A 197 -4.00 19.24 -22.86
CA ILE A 197 -5.16 19.81 -22.16
C ILE A 197 -6.39 18.90 -22.32
N ILE A 198 -6.66 18.38 -23.53
CA ILE A 198 -7.77 17.45 -23.80
C ILE A 198 -7.57 16.15 -22.99
N GLY A 199 -6.35 15.61 -22.99
CA GLY A 199 -6.01 14.43 -22.21
C GLY A 199 -6.28 14.65 -20.72
N MET A 200 -5.88 15.80 -20.19
CA MET A 200 -6.13 16.14 -18.80
C MET A 200 -7.62 16.33 -18.50
N ALA A 201 -8.38 16.99 -19.36
CA ALA A 201 -9.83 17.12 -19.18
C ALA A 201 -10.52 15.74 -19.13
N LYS A 202 -10.08 14.79 -19.96
CA LYS A 202 -10.53 13.38 -19.87
C LYS A 202 -10.12 12.73 -18.55
N ALA A 203 -8.88 12.94 -18.10
CA ALA A 203 -8.40 12.41 -16.82
C ALA A 203 -9.26 12.90 -15.64
N MET A 204 -9.67 14.17 -15.63
CA MET A 204 -10.53 14.74 -14.58
C MET A 204 -11.94 14.15 -14.52
N ASN A 205 -12.43 13.52 -15.60
CA ASN A 205 -13.70 12.80 -15.55
C ASN A 205 -13.65 11.61 -14.58
N VAL A 206 -12.48 10.99 -14.34
CA VAL A 206 -12.36 9.87 -13.40
C VAL A 206 -12.76 10.29 -11.99
N PHE A 207 -12.43 11.51 -11.57
CA PHE A 207 -12.80 12.00 -10.24
C PHE A 207 -14.16 12.70 -10.23
N TYR A 208 -14.39 13.63 -11.16
CA TYR A 208 -15.56 14.53 -11.12
C TYR A 208 -16.78 14.02 -11.89
N ASN A 209 -16.64 12.99 -12.73
CA ASN A 209 -17.73 12.50 -13.58
C ASN A 209 -17.65 10.99 -13.87
N TYR A 210 -17.19 10.18 -12.91
CA TYR A 210 -17.08 8.74 -13.14
C TYR A 210 -18.42 8.08 -13.50
N THR A 211 -19.52 8.60 -12.95
CA THR A 211 -20.89 8.14 -13.20
C THR A 211 -21.48 8.64 -14.53
N GLY A 212 -20.83 9.60 -15.20
CA GLY A 212 -21.32 10.22 -16.44
C GLY A 212 -22.54 11.13 -16.27
N SER A 213 -22.93 11.47 -15.03
CA SER A 213 -24.10 12.28 -14.73
C SER A 213 -23.88 13.79 -14.79
N THR A 214 -22.62 14.24 -14.82
CA THR A 214 -22.24 15.66 -14.80
C THR A 214 -22.20 16.20 -16.23
N SER A 215 -23.01 17.22 -16.53
CA SER A 215 -23.09 17.84 -17.86
C SER A 215 -22.00 18.89 -18.11
N CYS A 216 -21.47 19.51 -17.05
CA CYS A 216 -20.38 20.48 -17.08
C CYS A 216 -19.72 20.56 -15.70
N PHE A 217 -18.47 21.04 -15.61
CA PHE A 217 -17.78 21.21 -14.32
C PHE A 217 -17.94 22.62 -13.76
N ASP A 218 -18.50 22.74 -12.55
CA ASP A 218 -18.47 23.98 -11.78
C ASP A 218 -17.25 23.97 -10.85
N ILE A 219 -16.18 24.64 -11.28
CA ILE A 219 -14.91 24.69 -10.52
C ILE A 219 -14.94 25.69 -9.37
N GLY A 220 -15.98 26.52 -9.28
CA GLY A 220 -16.10 27.58 -8.27
C GLY A 220 -17.06 27.27 -7.13
N SER A 221 -17.83 26.17 -7.20
CA SER A 221 -18.80 25.78 -6.16
C SER A 221 -18.15 25.12 -4.94
N GLY A 222 -16.90 24.66 -5.05
CA GLY A 222 -16.21 23.97 -3.96
C GLY A 222 -16.83 22.60 -3.64
N ASP A 223 -17.45 21.95 -4.64
CA ASP A 223 -18.11 20.63 -4.51
C ASP A 223 -17.10 19.49 -4.33
N ILE A 224 -16.34 19.55 -3.24
CA ILE A 224 -15.75 18.38 -2.59
C ILE A 224 -16.79 17.95 -1.54
N PRO A 225 -17.06 16.65 -1.37
CA PRO A 225 -18.01 16.16 -0.38
C PRO A 225 -17.82 16.87 0.96
N ASN A 226 -18.91 17.44 1.45
CA ASN A 226 -18.95 18.32 2.61
C ASN A 226 -18.70 17.52 3.90
N LEU A 227 -17.45 17.12 4.13
CA LEU A 227 -16.99 16.40 5.32
C LEU A 227 -16.82 17.34 6.54
N GLY A 228 -17.80 18.22 6.77
CA GLY A 228 -17.75 19.18 7.88
C GLY A 228 -16.67 20.26 7.72
N ILE A 229 -16.44 20.70 6.47
CA ILE A 229 -15.33 21.56 6.04
C ILE A 229 -15.16 22.80 6.93
N SER A 230 -16.23 23.43 7.41
CA SER A 230 -16.15 24.61 8.28
C SER A 230 -15.56 24.33 9.67
N GLY A 231 -15.79 23.13 10.22
CA GLY A 231 -15.18 22.74 11.50
C GLY A 231 -13.69 22.45 11.35
N TRP A 232 -13.31 21.71 10.30
CA TRP A 232 -11.92 21.41 10.00
C TRP A 232 -11.10 22.66 9.64
N ASP A 233 -11.69 23.59 8.89
CA ASP A 233 -11.06 24.87 8.55
C ASP A 233 -10.75 25.69 9.81
N TYR A 234 -11.68 25.74 10.77
CA TYR A 234 -11.41 26.34 12.08
C TYR A 234 -10.28 25.63 12.84
N GLN A 235 -10.32 24.29 12.90
CA GLN A 235 -9.27 23.51 13.59
C GLN A 235 -7.89 23.71 12.95
N SER A 236 -7.82 23.83 11.62
CA SER A 236 -6.57 24.12 10.91
C SER A 236 -6.06 25.52 11.23
N CYS A 237 -6.97 26.47 11.40
CA CYS A 237 -6.65 27.84 11.81
C CYS A 237 -6.32 28.03 13.30
N THR A 238 -6.38 26.98 14.12
CA THR A 238 -6.04 27.00 15.55
C THR A 238 -4.91 26.01 15.88
N GLU A 239 -5.19 24.71 15.81
CA GLU A 239 -4.33 23.64 16.29
C GLU A 239 -3.69 22.84 15.14
N MET A 240 -4.48 22.45 14.14
CA MET A 240 -4.11 21.54 13.06
C MET A 240 -3.36 22.28 11.94
N VAL A 241 -2.32 23.03 12.31
CA VAL A 241 -1.50 23.80 11.39
C VAL A 241 -0.48 22.89 10.71
N ALA A 242 -0.76 22.48 9.48
CA ALA A 242 0.13 21.66 8.66
C ALA A 242 0.92 22.53 7.67
N PRO A 243 2.26 22.61 7.75
CA PRO A 243 3.07 23.17 6.68
C PRO A 243 2.81 22.41 5.37
N SER A 244 2.51 23.14 4.30
CA SER A 244 2.26 22.59 2.98
C SER A 244 2.91 23.46 1.92
N CYS A 245 3.66 22.83 1.02
CA CYS A 245 4.31 23.48 -0.10
C CYS A 245 4.49 22.50 -1.27
N SER A 246 4.69 23.05 -2.45
CA SER A 246 5.12 22.34 -3.65
C SER A 246 6.33 23.06 -4.21
N ASN A 247 7.32 22.32 -4.72
CA ASN A 247 8.54 22.90 -5.26
C ASN A 247 8.70 22.68 -6.78
N GLY A 248 7.86 21.83 -7.39
CA GLY A 248 7.87 21.53 -8.81
C GLY A 248 9.11 20.77 -9.30
N LYS A 249 9.94 20.29 -8.37
CA LYS A 249 11.12 19.47 -8.62
C LYS A 249 10.87 18.03 -8.18
N THR A 250 10.63 17.83 -6.89
CA THR A 250 10.35 16.53 -6.27
C THR A 250 8.90 16.10 -6.49
N ASP A 251 7.99 17.07 -6.55
CA ASP A 251 6.58 16.90 -6.88
C ASP A 251 6.24 17.29 -8.33
N MET A 252 5.02 16.98 -8.76
CA MET A 252 4.49 17.26 -10.09
C MET A 252 3.67 18.55 -10.21
N PHE A 253 3.64 19.40 -9.18
CA PHE A 253 2.79 20.59 -9.13
C PHE A 253 3.56 21.88 -9.43
N GLU A 254 2.85 22.99 -9.63
CA GLU A 254 3.50 24.30 -9.69
C GLU A 254 4.10 24.66 -8.34
N LYS A 255 5.24 25.36 -8.33
CA LYS A 255 5.87 25.81 -7.09
C LYS A 255 4.93 26.72 -6.29
N SER A 256 4.66 26.33 -5.04
CA SER A 256 3.93 27.08 -4.03
C SER A 256 4.68 27.03 -2.72
N ALA A 257 5.07 28.19 -2.18
CA ALA A 257 5.85 28.24 -0.96
C ALA A 257 4.94 28.27 0.28
N TRP A 258 5.33 27.57 1.34
CA TRP A 258 4.68 27.71 2.64
C TRP A 258 5.00 29.09 3.24
N ASP A 259 3.96 29.93 3.41
CA ASP A 259 4.06 31.22 4.11
C ASP A 259 3.13 31.21 5.34
N PHE A 260 3.73 30.99 6.51
CA PHE A 260 2.98 30.97 7.77
C PHE A 260 2.35 32.33 8.14
N LYS A 261 2.93 33.45 7.66
CA LYS A 261 2.38 34.79 7.90
C LYS A 261 1.14 35.00 7.05
N GLU A 262 1.18 34.61 5.78
CA GLU A 262 0.01 34.63 4.90
C GLU A 262 -1.11 33.73 5.45
N TYR A 263 -0.76 32.50 5.83
CA TYR A 263 -1.69 31.56 6.48
C TYR A 263 -2.35 32.18 7.72
N THR A 264 -1.55 32.78 8.61
CA THR A 264 -2.04 33.48 9.81
C THR A 264 -3.02 34.60 9.47
N ASN A 265 -2.72 35.40 8.43
CA ASN A 265 -3.61 36.48 8.00
C ASN A 265 -4.95 35.95 7.46
N GLY A 266 -4.93 34.82 6.74
CA GLY A 266 -6.13 34.11 6.30
C GLY A 266 -7.01 33.69 7.48
N CYS A 267 -6.42 33.08 8.50
CA CYS A 267 -7.14 32.67 9.71
C CYS A 267 -7.69 33.86 10.50
N LEU A 268 -6.92 34.95 10.63
CA LEU A 268 -7.40 36.18 11.25
C LEU A 268 -8.56 36.82 10.46
N LYS A 269 -8.56 36.69 9.13
CA LYS A 269 -9.64 37.18 8.28
C LYS A 269 -10.91 36.35 8.47
N ASN A 270 -10.80 35.02 8.33
CA ASN A 270 -11.93 34.10 8.24
C ASN A 270 -12.53 33.71 9.61
N TRP A 271 -11.68 33.61 10.63
CA TRP A 271 -12.07 33.04 11.94
C TRP A 271 -11.70 33.92 13.12
N LYS A 272 -11.02 35.05 12.90
CA LYS A 272 -10.55 35.98 13.95
C LYS A 272 -9.69 35.31 15.02
N VAL A 273 -9.02 34.22 14.66
CA VAL A 273 -8.08 33.49 15.52
C VAL A 273 -6.69 33.51 14.91
N LYS A 274 -5.69 33.29 15.77
CA LYS A 274 -4.30 33.15 15.34
C LYS A 274 -3.87 31.69 15.54
N PRO A 275 -3.36 31.02 14.49
CA PRO A 275 -2.89 29.65 14.61
C PRO A 275 -1.66 29.54 15.51
N ASP A 276 -1.56 28.46 16.29
CA ASP A 276 -0.35 28.08 17.02
C ASP A 276 0.25 26.80 16.45
N ILE A 277 1.24 26.99 15.59
CA ILE A 277 1.93 25.90 14.88
C ILE A 277 2.70 24.94 15.81
N ASN A 278 2.95 25.30 17.07
CA ASN A 278 3.66 24.42 18.01
C ASN A 278 2.72 23.71 18.99
N TRP A 279 1.42 24.00 18.94
CA TRP A 279 0.48 23.51 19.94
C TRP A 279 0.35 21.99 19.93
N ILE A 280 0.17 21.38 18.75
CA ILE A 280 0.03 19.92 18.62
C ILE A 280 1.28 19.18 19.09
N GLU A 281 2.47 19.66 18.75
CA GLU A 281 3.72 19.06 19.24
C GLU A 281 3.85 19.19 20.76
N THR A 282 3.48 20.34 21.33
CA THR A 282 3.49 20.57 22.78
C THR A 282 2.51 19.66 23.50
N GLN A 283 1.28 19.55 22.99
CA GLN A 283 0.23 18.77 23.61
C GLN A 283 0.47 17.26 23.46
N TYR A 284 0.89 16.81 22.29
CA TYR A 284 0.88 15.40 21.91
C TYR A 284 2.27 14.82 21.63
N TRP A 285 3.31 15.42 22.21
CA TRP A 285 4.68 14.89 22.33
C TRP A 285 5.49 14.79 21.01
N GLY A 286 4.88 15.12 19.87
CA GLY A 286 5.53 15.09 18.56
C GLY A 286 6.19 13.75 18.26
N LYS A 287 7.48 13.77 17.94
CA LYS A 287 8.28 12.56 17.66
C LYS A 287 8.67 11.75 18.90
N ASN A 288 8.55 12.30 20.11
CA ASN A 288 8.95 11.60 21.32
C ASN A 288 7.83 10.71 21.87
N LEU A 289 7.71 9.51 21.30
CA LEU A 289 6.72 8.50 21.69
C LEU A 289 7.27 7.45 22.66
N SER A 290 8.45 7.66 23.23
CA SER A 290 9.14 6.67 24.08
C SER A 290 8.36 6.28 25.35
N ALA A 291 7.54 7.18 25.88
CA ALA A 291 6.68 6.94 27.03
C ALA A 291 5.27 6.43 26.66
N ALA A 292 4.93 6.40 25.37
CA ALA A 292 3.67 5.86 24.90
C ALA A 292 3.71 4.32 24.91
N SER A 293 2.53 3.70 24.93
CA SER A 293 2.38 2.25 24.86
C SER A 293 1.07 1.86 24.19
N ASN A 294 1.07 0.69 23.59
CA ASN A 294 -0.12 0.01 23.07
C ASN A 294 -0.77 0.76 21.90
N ILE A 295 0.05 1.23 20.96
CA ILE A 295 -0.41 1.97 19.78
C ILE A 295 0.12 1.27 18.54
N ILE A 296 -0.77 0.93 17.61
CA ILE A 296 -0.40 0.59 16.24
C ILE A 296 -0.61 1.82 15.37
N PHE A 297 0.44 2.18 14.64
CA PHE A 297 0.36 3.11 13.52
C PHE A 297 0.46 2.33 12.21
N SER A 298 -0.66 2.15 11.52
CA SER A 298 -0.65 1.57 10.17
C SER A 298 -0.60 2.68 9.14
N ASN A 299 0.17 2.52 8.05
CA ASN A 299 0.25 3.50 6.98
C ASN A 299 0.31 2.81 5.61
N GLY A 300 -0.56 3.23 4.70
CA GLY A 300 -0.47 2.90 3.29
C GLY A 300 0.63 3.69 2.59
N LEU A 301 1.51 3.05 1.81
CA LEU A 301 2.59 3.78 1.13
C LEU A 301 2.15 4.43 -0.19
N LEU A 302 0.90 4.26 -0.61
CA LEU A 302 0.28 5.07 -1.66
C LEU A 302 -0.41 6.32 -1.09
N ASP A 303 -0.67 6.34 0.22
CA ASP A 303 -1.31 7.45 0.91
C ASP A 303 -0.35 8.63 1.08
N PRO A 304 -0.65 9.82 0.54
CA PRO A 304 0.11 11.03 0.78
C PRO A 304 0.32 11.38 2.27
N TRP A 305 -0.66 11.06 3.13
CA TRP A 305 -0.59 11.35 4.57
C TRP A 305 0.42 10.47 5.31
N SER A 306 0.86 9.35 4.73
CA SER A 306 1.92 8.51 5.31
C SER A 306 3.23 9.26 5.51
N SER A 307 3.49 10.31 4.71
CA SER A 307 4.66 11.19 4.84
C SER A 307 4.78 11.86 6.22
N GLY A 308 3.64 12.09 6.89
CA GLY A 308 3.57 12.62 8.25
C GLY A 308 3.25 11.57 9.32
N GLY A 309 3.20 10.30 8.96
CA GLY A 309 2.88 9.20 9.86
C GLY A 309 4.10 8.63 10.60
N VAL A 310 3.83 7.72 11.54
CA VAL A 310 4.87 6.94 12.22
C VAL A 310 5.21 5.72 11.35
N LEU A 311 6.32 5.80 10.61
CA LEU A 311 6.72 4.75 9.66
C LEU A 311 7.70 3.72 10.24
N LYS A 312 8.14 3.88 11.49
CA LYS A 312 9.05 2.97 12.19
C LYS A 312 8.57 2.76 13.62
N SER A 313 8.63 1.53 14.11
CA SER A 313 8.27 1.22 15.50
C SER A 313 9.14 2.03 16.48
N GLN A 314 8.50 2.60 17.50
CA GLN A 314 9.15 3.44 18.51
C GLN A 314 9.47 2.66 19.79
N SER A 315 8.80 1.53 20.01
CA SER A 315 9.06 0.57 21.07
C SER A 315 8.42 -0.78 20.72
N ASP A 316 8.52 -1.77 21.61
CA ASP A 316 7.85 -3.08 21.44
C ASP A 316 6.32 -2.99 21.48
N SER A 317 5.75 -1.89 21.99
CA SER A 317 4.29 -1.68 22.10
C SER A 317 3.78 -0.47 21.32
N VAL A 318 4.68 0.29 20.69
CA VAL A 318 4.35 1.39 19.77
C VAL A 318 4.89 0.99 18.40
N VAL A 319 4.04 0.32 17.63
CA VAL A 319 4.42 -0.45 16.45
C VAL A 319 3.97 0.28 15.19
N ALA A 320 4.86 0.34 14.19
CA ALA A 320 4.51 0.83 12.85
C ALA A 320 4.28 -0.36 11.91
N ILE A 321 3.18 -0.32 11.16
CA ILE A 321 2.87 -1.30 10.11
C ILE A 321 2.73 -0.55 8.78
N LEU A 322 3.44 -1.02 7.77
CA LEU A 322 3.42 -0.41 6.44
C LEU A 322 2.66 -1.31 5.48
N ILE A 323 1.81 -0.71 4.65
CA ILE A 323 0.99 -1.39 3.65
C ILE A 323 1.42 -0.83 2.27
N PRO A 324 2.42 -1.44 1.60
CA PRO A 324 3.03 -0.89 0.38
C PRO A 324 2.06 -0.51 -0.74
N ASN A 325 0.98 -1.26 -0.90
CA ASN A 325 -0.08 -1.04 -1.91
C ASN A 325 -1.36 -0.49 -1.28
N GLY A 326 -1.29 -0.08 -0.01
CA GLY A 326 -2.38 0.59 0.67
C GLY A 326 -2.41 2.07 0.36
N ALA A 327 -3.60 2.56 0.01
CA ALA A 327 -3.93 3.98 0.05
C ALA A 327 -4.42 4.36 1.47
N HIS A 328 -5.17 5.46 1.61
CA HIS A 328 -5.55 6.02 2.91
C HIS A 328 -6.37 5.03 3.74
N HIS A 329 -5.79 4.56 4.86
CA HIS A 329 -6.35 3.62 5.84
C HIS A 329 -7.18 2.46 5.24
N LEU A 330 -6.63 1.79 4.21
CA LEU A 330 -7.23 0.63 3.56
C LEU A 330 -7.53 -0.52 4.54
N ASP A 331 -6.72 -0.64 5.59
CA ASP A 331 -6.87 -1.61 6.69
C ASP A 331 -8.14 -1.42 7.54
N LEU A 332 -8.78 -0.25 7.51
CA LEU A 332 -10.07 -0.03 8.19
C LEU A 332 -11.28 -0.39 7.32
N ARG A 333 -11.06 -0.77 6.05
CA ARG A 333 -12.15 -1.14 5.15
C ARG A 333 -12.57 -2.59 5.41
N GLY A 334 -13.82 -2.91 5.06
CA GLY A 334 -14.27 -4.30 5.08
C GLY A 334 -13.46 -5.15 4.09
N SER A 335 -13.20 -6.42 4.44
CA SER A 335 -12.43 -7.34 3.59
C SER A 335 -13.04 -7.47 2.19
N ASN A 336 -12.16 -7.59 1.20
CA ASN A 336 -12.48 -7.72 -0.21
C ASN A 336 -11.58 -8.75 -0.89
N LYS A 337 -12.12 -9.48 -1.88
CA LYS A 337 -11.34 -10.44 -2.68
C LYS A 337 -10.18 -9.80 -3.46
N ALA A 338 -10.27 -8.49 -3.72
CA ALA A 338 -9.22 -7.73 -4.40
C ALA A 338 -8.22 -7.07 -3.43
N ASP A 339 -8.29 -7.35 -2.12
CA ASP A 339 -7.29 -6.86 -1.17
C ASP A 339 -5.90 -7.38 -1.58
N PRO A 340 -4.88 -6.51 -1.66
CA PRO A 340 -3.54 -6.93 -1.99
C PRO A 340 -2.96 -7.71 -0.82
N ALA A 341 -1.99 -8.59 -1.10
CA ALA A 341 -1.44 -9.52 -0.12
C ALA A 341 -0.92 -8.82 1.15
N ASP A 342 -0.41 -7.59 1.03
CA ASP A 342 0.07 -6.78 2.15
C ASP A 342 -1.05 -6.28 3.08
N VAL A 343 -2.25 -6.01 2.56
CA VAL A 343 -3.43 -5.69 3.39
C VAL A 343 -3.95 -6.95 4.06
N ILE A 344 -3.94 -8.09 3.35
CA ILE A 344 -4.32 -9.38 3.93
C ILE A 344 -3.37 -9.75 5.09
N VAL A 345 -2.06 -9.57 4.91
CA VAL A 345 -1.07 -9.73 5.99
C VAL A 345 -1.32 -8.74 7.12
N MET A 346 -1.79 -7.52 6.85
CA MET A 346 -2.23 -6.59 7.89
C MET A 346 -3.48 -7.07 8.61
N PHE A 347 -4.48 -7.65 7.95
CA PHE A 347 -5.62 -8.26 8.65
C PHE A 347 -5.14 -9.39 9.56
N PHE A 348 -4.22 -10.23 9.11
CA PHE A 348 -3.56 -11.22 9.97
C PHE A 348 -2.74 -10.59 11.11
N THR A 349 -2.13 -9.42 10.89
CA THR A 349 -1.38 -8.68 11.93
C THR A 349 -2.31 -7.92 12.88
N THR A 350 -3.53 -7.60 12.44
CA THR A 350 -4.59 -6.98 13.25
C THR A 350 -5.32 -8.05 14.05
N GLU A 351 -5.51 -9.25 13.51
CA GLU A 351 -5.85 -10.47 14.25
C GLU A 351 -4.72 -10.84 15.21
N TYR A 352 -3.46 -10.64 14.83
CA TYR A 352 -2.33 -10.76 15.75
C TYR A 352 -2.35 -9.65 16.80
N PHE A 353 -2.76 -8.42 16.50
CA PHE A 353 -2.97 -7.36 17.50
C PHE A 353 -4.12 -7.72 18.43
N CYS A 354 -5.23 -8.25 17.90
CA CYS A 354 -6.33 -8.79 18.68
C CYS A 354 -5.81 -9.90 19.60
N SER A 355 -5.09 -10.89 19.06
CA SER A 355 -4.43 -11.96 19.80
C SER A 355 -3.42 -11.43 20.82
N LEU A 356 -2.62 -10.42 20.49
CA LEU A 356 -1.64 -9.77 21.36
C LEU A 356 -2.34 -8.97 22.45
N THR A 357 -3.47 -8.32 22.16
CA THR A 357 -4.32 -7.66 23.14
C THR A 357 -4.95 -8.67 24.10
N CYS A 358 -5.32 -9.86 23.62
CA CYS A 358 -5.81 -10.96 24.47
C CYS A 358 -4.67 -11.59 25.29
N THR A 359 -3.48 -11.77 24.70
CA THR A 359 -2.32 -12.44 25.33
C THR A 359 -1.60 -11.52 26.33
N LEU A 360 -1.55 -10.22 26.07
CA LEU A 360 -1.01 -9.20 26.98
C LEU A 360 -2.06 -8.70 28.00
N GLY A 361 -3.27 -9.28 28.02
CA GLY A 361 -4.32 -8.99 29.00
C GLY A 361 -4.99 -7.61 28.84
N TRP A 362 -4.91 -7.02 27.64
CA TRP A 362 -5.56 -5.76 27.30
C TRP A 362 -7.05 -5.94 26.98
N VAL A 363 -7.50 -7.17 26.73
CA VAL A 363 -8.90 -7.61 26.65
C VAL A 363 -8.99 -8.94 27.43
N ASP A 364 -10.12 -9.22 28.08
CA ASP A 364 -10.31 -10.49 28.79
C ASP A 364 -10.24 -11.66 27.80
N SER A 365 -9.50 -12.71 28.17
CA SER A 365 -9.22 -13.89 27.34
C SER A 365 -10.47 -14.65 26.87
N TYR A 366 -11.62 -14.38 27.48
CA TYR A 366 -12.93 -15.00 27.23
C TYR A 366 -13.95 -14.04 26.59
N SER A 367 -13.47 -12.91 26.04
CA SER A 367 -14.33 -12.00 25.29
C SER A 367 -14.61 -12.55 23.89
N VAL A 368 -15.80 -12.27 23.35
CA VAL A 368 -16.19 -12.65 21.97
C VAL A 368 -15.16 -12.18 20.93
N ILE A 369 -14.51 -11.04 21.18
CA ILE A 369 -13.41 -10.52 20.35
C ILE A 369 -12.22 -11.49 20.35
N CYS A 370 -11.83 -12.02 21.52
CA CYS A 370 -10.77 -13.02 21.63
C CYS A 370 -11.18 -14.39 21.07
N ASP A 371 -12.45 -14.78 21.21
CA ASP A 371 -12.99 -16.03 20.67
C ASP A 371 -13.05 -16.00 19.13
N ASP A 372 -13.49 -14.91 18.52
CA ASP A 372 -13.50 -14.73 17.06
C ASP A 372 -12.06 -14.67 16.49
N CYS A 373 -11.12 -14.08 17.23
CA CYS A 373 -9.69 -14.04 16.85
C CYS A 373 -8.97 -15.40 17.02
N THR A 374 -9.56 -16.37 17.72
CA THR A 374 -8.99 -17.73 17.90
C THR A 374 -9.78 -18.82 17.19
N GLY A 375 -11.00 -18.53 16.71
CA GLY A 375 -11.97 -19.51 16.25
C GLY A 375 -11.77 -20.12 14.86
N SER A 376 -10.83 -19.64 14.03
CA SER A 376 -10.70 -20.15 12.65
C SER A 376 -9.39 -20.85 12.28
N TRP A 377 -8.32 -20.80 13.08
CA TRP A 377 -7.07 -21.49 12.72
C TRP A 377 -6.33 -21.97 13.98
N GLY A 378 -6.15 -23.29 14.10
CA GLY A 378 -5.43 -23.91 15.21
C GLY A 378 -4.00 -23.40 15.30
N THR A 379 -3.55 -23.15 16.54
CA THR A 379 -2.16 -22.91 16.98
C THR A 379 -1.10 -23.10 15.89
N VAL A 380 -0.82 -22.05 15.13
CA VAL A 380 0.46 -21.90 14.43
C VAL A 380 1.34 -21.11 15.39
N ALA A 381 2.21 -21.83 16.10
CA ALA A 381 3.26 -21.23 16.90
C ALA A 381 4.25 -20.52 15.96
N PHE A 382 3.99 -19.26 15.64
CA PHE A 382 5.00 -18.40 15.03
C PHE A 382 5.94 -17.92 16.13
N GLU A 383 7.12 -18.56 16.22
CA GLU A 383 8.27 -17.93 16.84
C GLU A 383 8.43 -16.54 16.23
N THR A 384 8.50 -15.51 17.08
CA THR A 384 8.86 -14.13 16.76
C THR A 384 10.32 -14.01 16.29
N LYS A 385 10.78 -14.91 15.41
CA LYS A 385 11.93 -14.65 14.56
C LYS A 385 11.53 -13.57 13.58
N LYS A 386 11.83 -12.32 13.96
CA LYS A 386 12.12 -11.21 13.06
C LYS A 386 11.33 -11.30 11.75
N LEU A 387 10.10 -10.81 11.73
CA LEU A 387 9.63 -10.16 10.51
C LEU A 387 10.66 -9.07 10.24
N SER A 388 11.53 -9.41 9.29
CA SER A 388 12.89 -8.95 9.33
C SER A 388 12.93 -7.54 8.72
N GLN A 389 13.62 -6.64 9.42
CA GLN A 389 14.06 -5.34 8.93
C GLN A 389 14.71 -5.30 7.51
N PRO A 390 15.23 -6.39 6.90
CA PRO A 390 15.71 -6.38 5.52
C PRO A 390 14.63 -6.02 4.50
N LEU A 391 13.42 -6.60 4.54
CA LEU A 391 12.38 -6.28 3.54
C LEU A 391 11.90 -4.82 3.64
N GLN A 392 11.97 -4.22 4.83
CA GLN A 392 11.69 -2.79 5.08
C GLN A 392 12.87 -1.87 4.72
N ARG A 393 14.12 -2.35 4.74
CA ARG A 393 15.30 -1.55 4.35
C ARG A 393 15.39 -1.35 2.84
N ASP A 394 15.02 -2.36 2.06
CA ASP A 394 15.09 -2.30 0.60
C ASP A 394 14.05 -1.31 0.01
N ILE A 395 12.92 -1.12 0.69
CA ILE A 395 11.89 -0.14 0.32
C ILE A 395 12.31 1.31 0.66
N LEU A 396 13.09 1.52 1.72
CA LEU A 396 13.52 2.85 2.18
C LEU A 396 14.82 3.35 1.53
N ASN A 397 15.54 2.50 0.78
CA ASN A 397 16.81 2.85 0.13
C ASN A 397 16.67 3.36 -1.32
N LEU A 398 15.46 3.56 -1.83
CA LEU A 398 15.22 4.11 -3.18
C LEU A 398 15.39 5.65 -3.27
N GLU A 399 15.80 6.33 -2.19
CA GLU A 399 15.90 7.80 -2.13
C GLU A 399 17.34 8.36 -2.14
N SER A 400 18.38 7.59 -2.47
CA SER A 400 19.71 8.16 -2.65
C SER A 400 20.57 7.45 -3.69
N GLU A 401 20.37 7.77 -4.97
CA GLU A 401 21.44 7.69 -5.96
C GLU A 401 21.63 9.06 -6.61
N GLU A 402 22.67 9.78 -6.17
CA GLU A 402 23.23 10.91 -6.91
C GLU A 402 23.88 10.39 -8.21
N PRO A 403 23.89 11.16 -9.31
CA PRO A 403 24.42 10.69 -10.57
C PRO A 403 25.95 10.58 -10.54
N VAL A 404 26.45 9.37 -10.77
CA VAL A 404 27.86 9.11 -11.04
C VAL A 404 28.27 9.88 -12.32
N ARG A 405 29.21 10.81 -12.16
CA ARG A 405 29.90 11.46 -13.28
C ARG A 405 30.69 10.40 -14.06
N VAL A 406 30.35 10.21 -15.33
CA VAL A 406 31.20 9.49 -16.28
C VAL A 406 32.25 10.48 -16.81
N SER A 407 33.52 10.24 -16.48
CA SER A 407 34.66 10.88 -17.13
C SER A 407 35.11 10.02 -18.32
N SER A 408 35.27 10.69 -19.45
CA SER A 408 35.77 10.21 -20.74
C SER A 408 37.27 9.85 -20.74
N GLU A 409 37.67 9.09 -21.79
CA GLU A 409 39.02 8.61 -22.20
C GLU A 409 39.27 7.13 -21.81
N SER A 410 39.53 6.16 -22.71
CA SER A 410 40.29 6.11 -23.98
C SER A 410 39.84 4.92 -24.86
N ARG A 411 39.53 5.07 -26.18
CA ARG A 411 40.36 4.72 -27.39
C ARG A 411 41.13 3.38 -27.29
N ILE A 412 41.12 2.39 -28.21
CA ILE A 412 40.98 2.23 -29.69
C ILE A 412 40.94 0.67 -29.93
N LYS A 413 40.22 0.04 -30.89
CA LYS A 413 40.64 -0.24 -32.29
C LYS A 413 39.57 -1.03 -33.08
N HIS A 414 39.43 -0.69 -34.36
CA HIS A 414 38.56 -1.28 -35.40
C HIS A 414 39.03 -2.66 -35.92
N ALA A 415 38.08 -3.45 -36.44
CA ALA A 415 38.21 -4.21 -37.70
C ALA A 415 36.82 -4.65 -38.23
N ASP A 416 36.38 -3.93 -39.25
CA ASP A 416 35.63 -4.23 -40.49
C ASP A 416 34.98 -5.60 -40.79
N GLU A 417 33.80 -5.49 -41.45
CA GLU A 417 33.19 -6.31 -42.53
C GLU A 417 32.71 -7.74 -42.17
N GLU A 418 31.49 -8.21 -42.50
CA GLU A 418 30.77 -8.21 -43.79
C GLU A 418 29.25 -8.45 -43.58
N GLU A 419 28.43 -8.01 -44.53
CA GLU A 419 26.97 -8.22 -44.64
C GLU A 419 26.63 -9.68 -45.01
N ASP A 420 25.47 -10.18 -44.56
CA ASP A 420 24.60 -11.03 -45.39
C ASP A 420 23.17 -11.14 -44.82
N GLU A 421 22.22 -10.88 -45.71
CA GLU A 421 20.77 -10.80 -45.57
C GLU A 421 20.12 -12.17 -45.83
N TYR A 422 19.22 -12.69 -44.98
CA TYR A 422 18.19 -13.65 -45.40
C TYR A 422 16.91 -13.63 -44.52
N ASP A 423 15.78 -13.53 -45.21
CA ASP A 423 14.37 -13.62 -44.79
C ASP A 423 14.00 -14.89 -44.00
N ILE A 424 13.11 -14.76 -42.99
CA ILE A 424 12.45 -15.90 -42.31
C ILE A 424 10.91 -15.78 -42.44
N LYS A 425 10.31 -16.77 -43.09
CA LYS A 425 8.86 -17.03 -43.15
C LYS A 425 8.39 -17.89 -41.97
N CYS A 426 7.19 -17.63 -41.47
CA CYS A 426 6.50 -18.37 -40.42
C CYS A 426 5.95 -19.74 -40.90
N GLY A 427 5.94 -20.74 -40.00
CA GLY A 427 5.30 -22.04 -40.17
C GLY A 427 4.87 -22.68 -38.83
N ASP A 428 3.73 -23.37 -38.88
CA ASP A 428 2.79 -23.81 -37.82
C ASP A 428 3.24 -24.93 -36.84
N PRO A 429 2.54 -25.13 -35.69
CA PRO A 429 2.91 -26.08 -34.61
C PRO A 429 2.40 -27.53 -34.79
N PRO A 430 2.98 -28.53 -34.08
CA PRO A 430 2.74 -29.96 -34.36
C PRO A 430 1.56 -30.59 -33.59
N THR A 431 0.92 -31.57 -34.25
CA THR A 431 -0.15 -32.47 -33.79
C THR A 431 0.36 -33.72 -33.06
N MET A 432 -0.39 -34.25 -32.07
CA MET A 432 -0.08 -35.48 -31.31
C MET A 432 -1.09 -36.62 -31.61
N HIS A 433 -0.58 -37.85 -31.73
CA HIS A 433 -1.33 -39.09 -32.06
C HIS A 433 -1.74 -39.92 -30.82
N CYS A 434 -2.88 -40.62 -30.92
CA CYS A 434 -3.40 -41.59 -29.95
C CYS A 434 -2.91 -43.03 -30.22
N GLY A 435 -2.70 -43.83 -29.16
CA GLY A 435 -2.45 -45.27 -29.24
C GLY A 435 -3.22 -46.05 -28.17
N HIS A 436 -3.97 -47.07 -28.62
CA HIS A 436 -4.74 -48.04 -27.81
C HIS A 436 -3.88 -49.17 -27.24
N TYR A 437 -4.19 -49.67 -26.03
CA TYR A 437 -3.90 -51.05 -25.62
C TYR A 437 -5.01 -51.61 -24.71
N ASN A 438 -5.26 -52.92 -24.83
CA ASN A 438 -6.44 -53.67 -24.39
C ASN A 438 -6.04 -54.84 -23.47
N GLY A 439 -6.84 -55.19 -22.45
CA GLY A 439 -6.79 -56.46 -21.69
C GLY A 439 -6.66 -56.33 -20.15
N SER A 440 -7.77 -56.19 -19.40
CA SER A 440 -8.48 -57.21 -18.57
C SER A 440 -7.74 -57.61 -17.26
N SER A 441 -8.27 -57.38 -16.06
CA SER A 441 -9.55 -57.92 -15.56
C SER A 441 -10.03 -57.29 -14.21
N HIS A 442 -11.33 -56.95 -14.19
CA HIS A 442 -12.37 -57.04 -13.12
C HIS A 442 -12.09 -56.50 -11.70
N ALA A 443 -12.94 -55.76 -10.98
CA ALA A 443 -14.30 -55.18 -11.10
C ALA A 443 -14.41 -54.16 -9.92
N MET A 444 -15.23 -53.11 -9.82
CA MET A 444 -16.48 -52.65 -10.43
C MET A 444 -16.36 -51.13 -10.61
N GLY A 445 -16.70 -50.61 -11.80
CA GLY A 445 -16.77 -49.18 -12.08
C GLY A 445 -18.20 -48.63 -12.00
N GLN A 446 -18.33 -47.39 -11.54
CA GLN A 446 -19.38 -46.48 -11.99
C GLN A 446 -18.73 -45.47 -12.93
N THR A 447 -19.20 -45.43 -14.17
CA THR A 447 -18.89 -44.39 -15.17
C THR A 447 -19.88 -43.23 -15.03
N TRP A 448 -19.40 -42.00 -15.09
CA TRP A 448 -20.24 -40.81 -15.24
C TRP A 448 -20.21 -40.35 -16.71
N HIS A 449 -21.39 -40.21 -17.32
CA HIS A 449 -21.56 -39.56 -18.63
C HIS A 449 -21.77 -38.05 -18.41
N LEU A 450 -21.02 -37.21 -19.12
CA LEU A 450 -21.41 -35.81 -19.32
C LEU A 450 -22.42 -35.75 -20.48
N GLN A 451 -23.61 -35.24 -20.20
CA GLN A 451 -24.65 -34.96 -21.19
C GLN A 451 -24.71 -33.43 -21.35
N CYS A 452 -24.40 -32.92 -22.55
CA CYS A 452 -24.52 -31.49 -22.87
C CYS A 452 -25.93 -31.19 -23.40
N ASP A 453 -26.47 -30.01 -23.06
CA ASP A 453 -27.74 -29.51 -23.61
C ASP A 453 -27.65 -29.21 -25.13
N PRO A 454 -28.78 -29.24 -25.87
CA PRO A 454 -28.78 -29.17 -27.33
C PRO A 454 -28.32 -27.79 -27.82
N GLY A 455 -27.20 -27.75 -28.55
CA GLY A 455 -26.71 -26.54 -29.24
C GLY A 455 -25.31 -26.07 -28.84
N CYS A 456 -24.63 -26.74 -27.90
CA CYS A 456 -23.23 -26.46 -27.56
C CYS A 456 -22.31 -27.52 -28.19
N HIS A 457 -21.28 -27.08 -28.91
CA HIS A 457 -20.22 -27.96 -29.42
C HIS A 457 -18.88 -27.62 -28.78
N LEU A 458 -18.13 -28.66 -28.42
CA LEU A 458 -16.74 -28.56 -27.97
C LEU A 458 -15.82 -28.37 -29.17
N VAL A 459 -15.00 -27.33 -29.15
CA VAL A 459 -13.88 -27.15 -30.08
C VAL A 459 -12.62 -26.98 -29.22
N GLY A 460 -11.61 -27.84 -29.38
CA GLY A 460 -10.35 -27.71 -28.65
C GLY A 460 -9.67 -26.38 -29.02
N THR A 461 -9.14 -25.56 -28.12
CA THR A 461 -8.55 -25.76 -26.78
C THR A 461 -9.41 -25.13 -25.66
N GLY A 462 -10.29 -25.92 -25.04
CA GLY A 462 -10.88 -25.57 -23.74
C GLY A 462 -11.95 -24.45 -23.71
N GLU A 463 -12.42 -23.93 -24.84
CA GLU A 463 -13.54 -22.96 -24.87
C GLU A 463 -14.85 -23.60 -25.39
N ILE A 464 -15.96 -23.30 -24.71
CA ILE A 464 -17.32 -23.59 -25.18
C ILE A 464 -17.86 -22.33 -25.85
N THR A 465 -18.18 -22.41 -27.14
CA THR A 465 -18.79 -21.30 -27.89
C THR A 465 -20.26 -21.56 -28.17
N CYS A 466 -21.12 -20.60 -27.84
CA CYS A 466 -22.55 -20.60 -28.18
C CYS A 466 -22.80 -19.51 -29.24
N LEU A 467 -23.31 -19.88 -30.42
CA LEU A 467 -23.58 -18.93 -31.50
C LEU A 467 -24.97 -18.29 -31.35
N GLY A 468 -25.03 -16.96 -31.23
CA GLY A 468 -26.20 -16.15 -31.57
C GLY A 468 -26.54 -14.98 -30.62
N VAL A 469 -26.44 -13.74 -31.15
CA VAL A 469 -27.02 -12.43 -30.68
C VAL A 469 -26.05 -11.52 -29.86
N PRO A 470 -26.00 -10.18 -30.09
CA PRO A 470 -24.79 -9.34 -29.87
C PRO A 470 -24.77 -8.43 -28.61
N ASP A 471 -23.54 -7.99 -28.25
CA ASP A 471 -23.11 -6.89 -27.33
C ASP A 471 -22.89 -7.21 -25.82
N PRO A 472 -22.03 -6.48 -25.06
CA PRO A 472 -20.99 -7.09 -24.23
C PRO A 472 -21.06 -6.60 -22.77
N PHE A 473 -21.65 -7.38 -21.88
CA PHE A 473 -21.50 -7.22 -20.44
C PHE A 473 -21.37 -8.61 -19.83
N HIS A 474 -20.19 -8.97 -19.30
CA HIS A 474 -20.05 -10.18 -18.48
C HIS A 474 -19.77 -9.81 -17.03
N HIS A 475 -20.86 -9.75 -16.27
CA HIS A 475 -20.90 -10.19 -14.88
C HIS A 475 -20.76 -11.71 -14.85
N VAL A 476 -19.89 -12.26 -14.00
CA VAL A 476 -20.00 -13.67 -13.57
C VAL A 476 -20.46 -13.67 -12.12
N ALA A 477 -21.71 -14.10 -11.94
CA ALA A 477 -22.26 -14.48 -10.65
C ALA A 477 -22.08 -15.99 -10.46
N ILE A 478 -21.61 -16.43 -9.30
CA ILE A 478 -21.85 -17.80 -8.83
C ILE A 478 -22.23 -17.75 -7.34
N TRP A 479 -23.39 -18.33 -7.06
CA TRP A 479 -24.00 -18.54 -5.74
C TRP A 479 -23.55 -19.87 -5.13
N ASP A 480 -23.50 -19.88 -3.80
CA ASP A 480 -23.31 -21.01 -2.90
C ASP A 480 -24.47 -22.02 -2.90
N SER A 481 -24.15 -23.27 -2.58
CA SER A 481 -25.03 -24.12 -1.77
C SER A 481 -24.30 -25.33 -1.12
N PHE A 482 -24.04 -25.17 0.20
CA PHE A 482 -24.39 -26.05 1.32
C PHE A 482 -23.97 -27.55 1.43
N GLN A 483 -23.24 -27.82 2.53
CA GLN A 483 -23.40 -28.85 3.60
C GLN A 483 -23.32 -30.37 3.34
N GLY A 484 -22.50 -31.05 4.18
CA GLY A 484 -22.74 -32.42 4.64
C GLY A 484 -21.51 -33.28 5.07
N MET A 485 -21.11 -33.20 6.34
CA MET A 485 -20.54 -34.21 7.31
C MET A 485 -19.91 -35.54 6.77
N SER A 486 -18.85 -36.19 7.30
CA SER A 486 -18.27 -36.31 8.66
C SER A 486 -16.95 -37.14 8.68
N LYS A 487 -16.08 -36.87 9.66
CA LYS A 487 -15.14 -37.76 10.40
C LYS A 487 -14.18 -38.69 9.64
N CYS A 488 -12.87 -38.41 9.77
CA CYS A 488 -11.83 -39.39 10.15
C CYS A 488 -10.67 -38.66 10.86
N GLU A 489 -10.26 -39.16 12.02
CA GLU A 489 -9.16 -38.65 12.85
C GLU A 489 -7.75 -39.12 12.39
N LYS A 490 -6.75 -38.40 12.90
CA LYS A 490 -5.27 -38.44 12.76
C LYS A 490 -4.67 -39.87 12.82
N ASN A 491 -3.50 -40.21 12.25
CA ASN A 491 -2.18 -39.55 12.30
C ASN A 491 -1.16 -40.31 11.35
N PRO A 492 0.16 -40.00 11.31
CA PRO A 492 0.89 -39.47 10.15
C PRO A 492 1.91 -40.47 9.52
N ILE A 493 2.53 -40.12 8.37
CA ILE A 493 3.94 -40.43 7.99
C ILE A 493 4.26 -39.80 6.61
N ASN A 494 5.41 -39.10 6.56
CA ASN A 494 6.11 -38.61 5.37
C ASN A 494 6.51 -39.73 4.41
N THR A 495 6.46 -39.52 3.08
CA THR A 495 7.62 -39.65 2.18
C THR A 495 7.26 -39.29 0.73
N ILE A 496 8.17 -38.53 0.13
CA ILE A 496 8.22 -38.16 -1.30
C ILE A 496 8.83 -39.33 -2.08
N ARG A 497 8.38 -39.55 -3.33
CA ARG A 497 9.18 -39.70 -4.59
C ARG A 497 8.34 -40.43 -5.65
N SER A 498 8.38 -40.02 -6.92
CA SER A 498 9.42 -40.56 -7.80
C SER A 498 9.73 -39.72 -9.05
N PRO A 499 10.97 -39.84 -9.58
CA PRO A 499 11.45 -39.38 -10.90
C PRO A 499 11.07 -40.46 -11.96
N PRO A 500 11.74 -40.71 -13.11
CA PRO A 500 12.83 -40.01 -13.82
C PRO A 500 12.61 -39.90 -15.35
N TYR A 501 13.48 -39.15 -16.05
CA TYR A 501 13.79 -39.46 -17.45
C TYR A 501 15.31 -39.58 -17.64
N LEU A 502 15.70 -40.73 -18.20
CA LEU A 502 17.04 -41.13 -18.60
C LEU A 502 17.02 -41.46 -20.10
N THR A 503 18.02 -40.95 -20.83
CA THR A 503 18.72 -41.58 -21.97
C THR A 503 17.96 -41.72 -23.30
N ASN A 504 18.53 -41.58 -24.50
CA ASN A 504 19.91 -41.80 -24.94
C ASN A 504 20.23 -41.05 -26.25
N SER A 505 21.53 -40.98 -26.49
CA SER A 505 22.33 -40.38 -27.56
C SER A 505 21.96 -40.69 -29.02
N GLY A 506 22.34 -39.76 -29.92
CA GLY A 506 22.58 -40.06 -31.34
C GLY A 506 22.84 -38.84 -32.25
N THR A 507 24.12 -38.45 -32.36
CA THR A 507 24.80 -37.75 -33.48
C THR A 507 24.40 -36.35 -33.99
N GLU A 508 25.45 -35.51 -34.02
CA GLU A 508 25.85 -34.45 -34.98
C GLU A 508 25.49 -32.96 -34.76
N LYS A 509 26.58 -32.17 -34.89
CA LYS A 509 26.77 -30.70 -34.94
C LYS A 509 27.00 -29.95 -33.61
N GLU A 510 28.22 -29.42 -33.50
CA GLU A 510 28.68 -28.42 -32.54
C GLU A 510 27.99 -27.07 -32.77
N ILE A 511 27.70 -26.35 -31.68
CA ILE A 511 28.17 -24.98 -31.37
C ILE A 511 28.14 -24.81 -29.84
N GLN A 512 29.20 -24.19 -29.32
CA GLN A 512 29.60 -24.03 -27.91
C GLN A 512 28.60 -23.23 -27.05
N VAL A 513 28.37 -23.68 -25.80
CA VAL A 513 27.74 -22.87 -24.73
C VAL A 513 28.47 -23.07 -23.39
N GLN A 514 29.02 -21.95 -22.92
CA GLN A 514 29.15 -21.42 -21.56
C GLN A 514 29.70 -22.30 -20.41
N GLU A 515 30.77 -21.74 -19.83
CA GLU A 515 31.29 -22.00 -18.48
C GLU A 515 30.18 -21.95 -17.43
N THR A 516 30.07 -23.01 -16.62
CA THR A 516 29.18 -23.09 -15.46
C THR A 516 29.89 -22.59 -14.20
N GLU A 517 29.34 -21.54 -13.58
CA GLU A 517 29.65 -21.14 -12.22
C GLU A 517 29.21 -22.23 -11.23
N THR A 518 30.16 -22.76 -10.47
CA THR A 518 29.91 -23.69 -9.37
C THR A 518 29.38 -22.95 -8.15
N GLU A 519 28.16 -23.27 -7.70
CA GLU A 519 27.67 -22.92 -6.37
C GLU A 519 28.56 -23.55 -5.27
N ASP A 520 29.06 -22.71 -4.37
CA ASP A 520 29.84 -23.08 -3.19
C ASP A 520 29.06 -24.04 -2.28
N SER A 521 29.40 -25.34 -2.32
CA SER A 521 28.92 -26.31 -1.34
C SER A 521 29.27 -25.84 0.07
N VAL A 522 28.25 -25.74 0.95
CA VAL A 522 28.34 -25.35 2.37
C VAL A 522 29.52 -26.01 3.09
N CYS A 523 29.84 -27.26 2.75
CA CYS A 523 30.91 -28.05 3.35
C CYS A 523 32.33 -27.64 2.91
N LEU A 524 32.47 -26.83 1.86
CA LEU A 524 33.76 -26.33 1.36
C LEU A 524 34.14 -24.98 1.98
N GLN A 525 33.20 -24.29 2.65
CA GLN A 525 33.46 -23.00 3.27
C GLN A 525 34.44 -23.14 4.47
N PRO A 526 35.27 -22.12 4.76
CA PRO A 526 36.24 -22.19 5.85
C PRO A 526 35.58 -22.09 7.24
N LYS A 527 36.26 -22.55 8.30
CA LYS A 527 35.85 -22.26 9.68
C LYS A 527 35.77 -20.75 9.94
N LYS A 528 34.64 -20.25 10.47
CA LYS A 528 34.47 -18.82 10.78
C LYS A 528 33.99 -18.56 12.20
N VAL A 529 34.88 -17.98 13.03
CA VAL A 529 34.58 -17.57 14.43
C VAL A 529 33.67 -16.35 14.49
N GLY A 530 33.83 -15.39 13.57
CA GLY A 530 33.12 -14.11 13.60
C GLY A 530 33.69 -13.11 14.63
N PRO A 531 33.30 -11.83 14.56
CA PRO A 531 33.92 -10.76 15.37
C PRO A 531 33.37 -10.65 16.80
N CYS A 532 32.30 -11.36 17.13
CA CYS A 532 31.73 -11.35 18.47
C CYS A 532 32.57 -12.20 19.45
N ARG A 533 32.48 -11.91 20.75
CA ARG A 533 33.37 -12.47 21.79
C ARG A 533 32.78 -13.64 22.58
N GLY A 534 31.70 -14.26 22.08
CA GLY A 534 31.12 -15.47 22.66
C GLY A 534 32.06 -16.68 22.53
N LYS A 535 31.93 -17.63 23.45
CA LYS A 535 32.62 -18.93 23.39
C LYS A 535 31.57 -20.03 23.26
N LEU A 536 30.92 -20.09 22.10
CA LEU A 536 29.89 -21.09 21.81
C LEU A 536 30.53 -22.28 21.10
N PRO A 537 30.59 -23.48 21.69
CA PRO A 537 31.12 -24.65 21.01
C PRO A 537 30.23 -25.00 19.82
N ARG A 538 30.83 -25.15 18.63
CA ARG A 538 30.20 -25.45 17.35
C ARG A 538 31.09 -26.39 16.54
N PHE A 539 30.56 -27.03 15.51
CA PHE A 539 31.30 -27.93 14.63
C PHE A 539 31.38 -27.35 13.22
N TYR A 540 32.48 -27.57 12.52
CA TYR A 540 32.59 -27.28 11.09
C TYR A 540 33.23 -28.47 10.39
N PHE A 541 32.87 -28.70 9.14
CA PHE A 541 33.48 -29.72 8.31
C PHE A 541 34.82 -29.21 7.78
N ASN A 542 35.92 -29.88 8.15
CA ASN A 542 37.22 -29.57 7.62
C ASN A 542 37.44 -30.36 6.32
N SER A 543 37.33 -29.68 5.18
CA SER A 543 37.44 -30.30 3.85
C SER A 543 38.79 -30.98 3.57
N LYS A 544 39.85 -30.63 4.32
CA LYS A 544 41.19 -31.23 4.22
C LYS A 544 41.31 -32.53 5.02
N THR A 545 40.78 -32.56 6.24
CA THR A 545 40.85 -33.74 7.12
C THR A 545 39.63 -34.66 6.96
N LYS A 546 38.58 -34.18 6.26
CA LYS A 546 37.30 -34.86 6.03
C LYS A 546 36.57 -35.24 7.33
N ILE A 547 36.80 -34.48 8.40
CA ILE A 547 36.16 -34.68 9.70
C ILE A 547 35.47 -33.40 10.18
N CYS A 548 34.44 -33.58 11.01
CA CYS A 548 33.76 -32.49 11.69
C CYS A 548 34.50 -32.13 12.98
N GLU A 549 35.10 -30.95 13.01
CA GLU A 549 35.94 -30.50 14.11
C GLU A 549 35.22 -29.43 14.95
N GLN A 550 35.37 -29.50 16.27
CA GLN A 550 34.81 -28.49 17.16
C GLN A 550 35.63 -27.19 17.15
N PHE A 551 34.94 -26.05 17.20
CA PHE A 551 35.53 -24.73 17.39
C PHE A 551 34.66 -23.82 18.26
N ASN A 552 35.25 -22.74 18.77
CA ASN A 552 34.50 -21.71 19.51
C ASN A 552 33.99 -20.64 18.54
N TYR A 553 32.68 -20.56 18.38
CA TYR A 553 32.01 -19.53 17.61
C TYR A 553 31.72 -18.29 18.47
N GLY A 554 32.04 -17.12 17.91
CA GLY A 554 31.93 -15.80 18.54
C GLY A 554 30.50 -15.34 18.80
N GLY A 555 29.49 -15.95 18.18
CA GLY A 555 28.07 -15.63 18.38
C GLY A 555 27.45 -14.69 17.33
N CYS A 556 28.23 -14.16 16.38
CA CYS A 556 27.68 -13.41 15.24
C CYS A 556 28.49 -13.59 13.94
N LYS A 557 27.87 -13.30 12.78
CA LYS A 557 28.48 -13.34 11.44
C LYS A 557 29.20 -14.65 11.09
N HIS A 558 28.60 -15.79 11.41
CA HIS A 558 29.05 -17.10 10.91
C HIS A 558 28.92 -17.20 9.39
N ASN A 559 29.45 -18.29 8.83
CA ASN A 559 29.10 -18.80 7.51
C ASN A 559 28.39 -20.15 7.69
N ASP A 560 28.03 -20.83 6.61
CA ASP A 560 27.13 -21.99 6.66
C ASP A 560 27.83 -23.26 7.14
N ASN A 561 29.17 -23.31 7.08
CA ASN A 561 29.96 -24.36 7.73
C ASN A 561 30.07 -24.15 9.26
N ASN A 562 28.93 -24.14 9.94
CA ASN A 562 28.81 -23.93 11.39
C ASN A 562 27.59 -24.68 11.96
N PHE A 563 27.84 -25.86 12.52
CA PHE A 563 26.85 -26.80 13.02
C PHE A 563 26.79 -26.80 14.55
N LYS A 564 25.61 -27.07 15.11
CA LYS A 564 25.40 -27.09 16.57
C LYS A 564 25.99 -28.35 17.22
N THR A 565 25.88 -29.48 16.54
CA THR A 565 26.35 -30.80 17.00
C THR A 565 27.31 -31.41 15.98
N GLU A 566 28.07 -32.41 16.40
CA GLU A 566 28.94 -33.16 15.51
C GLU A 566 28.11 -33.97 14.49
N GLU A 567 27.01 -34.58 14.93
CA GLU A 567 26.05 -35.29 14.09
C GLU A 567 25.49 -34.42 12.97
N ASP A 568 25.02 -33.19 13.25
CA ASP A 568 24.49 -32.28 12.22
C ASP A 568 25.54 -32.00 11.11
N CYS A 569 26.81 -31.89 11.51
CA CYS A 569 27.92 -31.68 10.58
C CYS A 569 28.19 -32.94 9.75
N LYS A 570 28.20 -34.12 10.38
CA LYS A 570 28.43 -35.40 9.69
C LYS A 570 27.28 -35.70 8.72
N ASP A 571 26.05 -35.50 9.16
CA ASP A 571 24.85 -35.73 8.35
C ASP A 571 24.81 -34.81 7.11
N LYS A 572 25.33 -33.58 7.25
CA LYS A 572 25.35 -32.63 6.15
C LYS A 572 26.53 -32.80 5.19
N CYS A 573 27.70 -33.17 5.71
CA CYS A 573 28.97 -33.09 4.97
C CYS A 573 29.72 -34.41 4.78
N ILE A 574 29.28 -35.50 5.42
CA ILE A 574 29.92 -36.83 5.34
C ILE A 574 28.96 -37.87 4.74
N SER A 575 27.66 -37.82 5.02
CA SER A 575 26.69 -38.84 4.58
C SER A 575 26.06 -38.60 3.20
N ASN A 576 26.83 -38.12 2.23
CA ASN A 576 26.50 -38.22 0.79
C ASN A 576 27.75 -38.51 -0.02
#